data_AF-A0A820IHI8-F1
#
_entry.id   AF-A0A820IHI8-F1
#
_cell.length_a   1.000
_cell.length_b   1.000
_cell.length_c   1.000
_cell.angle_alpha   90.00
_cell.angle_beta   90.00
_cell.angle_gamma   90.00
#
_symmetry.space_group_name_H-M   'P 1'
#
loop_
_entity.id
_entity.type
_entity.pdbx_description
1 polymer ?
#
loop_
_entity_poly.entity_id
_entity_poly.type
_entity_poly.pdbx_seq_one_letter_code
_entity_poly.pdbx_strand_id
1 'polypeptide(L)'
;KDIPIGSKFTLRLVEANAFGFQVEAQKRGRKTSNVKNGRKTLRFKADGRAIIEDVDDIMVKVIDRINGLLETYMGIHDSDLAQQIWDLSENKKNPSDFAMAIDESEIGTFNFTDEF
;
A
#
# COMPACT_ATOMS: atom_id res chain seq x y z
N LYS A 1 -17.54 39.99 -10.12
CA LYS A 1 -16.71 40.97 -10.88
C LYS A 1 -16.01 40.14 -11.94
N ASP A 2 -16.60 40.04 -13.12
CA ASP A 2 -16.13 39.13 -14.16
C ASP A 2 -14.95 39.74 -14.92
N ILE A 3 -14.01 38.89 -15.34
CA ILE A 3 -12.88 39.32 -16.17
C ILE A 3 -13.41 39.48 -17.61
N PRO A 4 -13.31 40.67 -18.23
CA PRO A 4 -13.88 40.90 -19.54
C PRO A 4 -13.21 40.03 -20.61
N ILE A 5 -14.02 39.34 -21.40
CA ILE A 5 -13.57 38.51 -22.52
C ILE A 5 -12.90 39.42 -23.57
N GLY A 6 -11.67 39.09 -23.97
CA GLY A 6 -10.88 39.86 -24.94
C GLY A 6 -10.01 40.96 -24.34
N SER A 7 -10.07 41.20 -23.03
CA SER A 7 -9.20 42.16 -22.34
C SER A 7 -7.90 41.53 -21.86
N LYS A 8 -6.79 42.30 -21.88
CA LYS A 8 -5.53 41.91 -21.25
C LYS A 8 -5.59 42.28 -19.76
N PHE A 9 -5.22 41.35 -18.89
CA PHE A 9 -5.06 41.61 -17.47
C PHE A 9 -3.68 41.12 -16.99
N THR A 10 -3.26 41.64 -15.85
CA THR A 10 -1.97 41.30 -15.23
C THR A 10 -2.22 40.59 -13.92
N LEU A 11 -1.57 39.44 -13.74
CA LEU A 11 -1.51 38.73 -12.47
C LEU A 11 -0.17 39.03 -11.81
N ARG A 12 -0.19 39.34 -10.51
CA ARG A 12 1.01 39.31 -9.68
C ARG A 12 1.01 37.98 -8.95
N LEU A 13 1.91 37.09 -9.34
CA LEU A 13 2.08 35.79 -8.70
C LEU A 13 3.22 35.88 -7.69
N VAL A 14 3.06 35.17 -6.57
CA VAL A 14 4.14 34.86 -5.63
C VAL A 14 4.24 33.34 -5.61
N GLU A 15 5.39 32.80 -5.98
CA GLU A 15 5.60 31.35 -5.96
C GLU A 15 5.77 30.85 -4.53
N ALA A 16 5.27 29.64 -4.25
CA ALA A 16 5.52 28.98 -2.98
C ALA A 16 7.00 28.59 -2.90
N ASN A 17 7.60 28.75 -1.72
CA ASN A 17 8.98 28.34 -1.50
C ASN A 17 9.08 26.81 -1.62
N ALA A 18 9.62 26.31 -2.73
CA ALA A 18 9.70 24.89 -3.04
C ALA A 18 10.79 24.13 -2.24
N PHE A 19 11.51 24.81 -1.35
CA PHE A 19 12.48 24.17 -0.46
C PHE A 19 11.79 23.59 0.77
N GLY A 20 11.58 22.28 0.76
CA GLY A 20 11.12 21.48 1.91
C GLY A 20 9.85 20.67 1.65
N PHE A 21 9.01 21.11 0.71
CA PHE A 21 7.85 20.38 0.23
C PHE A 21 7.78 20.53 -1.28
N GLN A 22 8.41 19.60 -2.01
CA GLN A 22 8.15 19.41 -3.43
C GLN A 22 6.71 18.90 -3.58
N VAL A 23 5.73 19.80 -3.49
CA VAL A 23 4.45 19.57 -4.13
C VAL A 23 4.72 19.76 -5.61
N GLU A 24 5.10 18.67 -6.29
CA GLU A 24 5.19 18.67 -7.75
C GLU A 24 3.84 19.15 -8.27
N ALA A 25 3.81 20.37 -8.77
CA ALA A 25 2.68 20.88 -9.52
C ALA A 25 2.47 19.88 -10.66
N GLN A 26 1.41 19.08 -10.54
CA GLN A 26 1.06 18.06 -11.51
C GLN A 26 0.93 18.74 -12.87
N LYS A 27 1.97 18.61 -13.69
CA LYS A 27 1.89 18.95 -15.09
C LYS A 27 0.74 18.13 -15.62
N ARG A 28 -0.25 18.80 -16.23
CA ARG A 28 -1.39 18.21 -16.92
C ARG A 28 -0.89 17.39 -18.11
N GLY A 29 -0.27 16.26 -17.83
CA GLY A 29 0.00 15.17 -18.74
C GLY A 29 -0.88 14.03 -18.29
N ARG A 30 -1.82 13.64 -19.13
CA ARG A 30 -2.68 12.47 -18.95
C ARG A 30 -1.81 11.21 -18.95
N LYS A 31 -1.12 10.96 -17.84
CA LYS A 31 -0.60 9.65 -17.48
C LYS A 31 -1.53 9.13 -16.40
N THR A 32 -2.14 7.98 -16.68
CA THR A 32 -2.74 7.10 -15.67
C THR A 32 -1.62 6.54 -14.80
N SER A 33 -0.91 7.41 -14.07
CA SER A 33 0.01 6.97 -13.04
C SER A 33 -0.84 6.69 -11.81
N ASN A 34 -0.80 5.44 -11.33
CA ASN A 34 -1.40 5.03 -10.08
C ASN A 34 -1.10 6.10 -9.01
N VAL A 35 -2.14 6.87 -8.64
CA VAL A 35 -2.02 7.94 -7.66
C VAL A 35 -1.87 7.27 -6.30
N LYS A 36 -0.63 7.15 -5.83
CA LYS A 36 -0.36 6.72 -4.45
C LYS A 36 -0.46 7.94 -3.54
N ASN A 37 -1.13 7.80 -2.40
CA ASN A 37 -1.38 8.91 -1.47
C ASN A 37 -0.13 9.36 -0.68
N GLY A 38 1.05 8.75 -0.93
CA GLY A 38 2.30 9.06 -0.24
C GLY A 38 2.28 8.79 1.28
N ARG A 39 1.24 8.10 1.76
CA ARG A 39 1.10 7.74 3.18
C ARG A 39 2.12 6.68 3.53
N LYS A 40 2.94 6.96 4.52
CA LYS A 40 3.94 6.05 5.05
C LYS A 40 3.61 5.66 6.48
N THR A 41 3.91 4.43 6.86
CA THR A 41 3.76 3.92 8.22
C THR A 41 5.08 3.35 8.73
N LEU A 42 5.30 3.41 10.05
CA LEU A 42 6.40 2.69 10.70
C LEU A 42 5.90 1.28 11.02
N ARG A 43 6.50 0.26 10.40
CA ARG A 43 6.16 -1.15 10.58
C ARG A 43 7.19 -1.84 11.47
N PHE A 44 6.71 -2.58 12.47
CA PHE A 44 7.50 -3.54 13.22
C PHE A 44 7.34 -4.92 12.57
N LYS A 45 8.46 -5.58 12.26
CA LYS A 45 8.48 -6.95 11.76
C LYS A 45 8.68 -7.92 12.91
N ALA A 46 8.20 -9.16 12.77
CA ALA A 46 8.40 -10.20 13.78
C ALA A 46 9.87 -10.56 14.03
N ASP A 47 10.75 -10.29 13.06
CA ASP A 47 12.20 -10.40 13.22
C ASP A 47 12.84 -9.28 14.09
N GLY A 48 12.01 -8.39 14.65
CA GLY A 48 12.41 -7.30 15.52
C GLY A 48 12.81 -6.00 14.81
N ARG A 49 12.79 -5.96 13.47
CA ARG A 49 13.14 -4.73 12.71
C ARG A 49 11.99 -3.75 12.63
N ALA A 50 12.31 -2.45 12.62
CA ALA A 50 11.37 -1.38 12.34
C ALA A 50 11.71 -0.68 11.02
N ILE A 51 10.75 -0.58 10.08
CA ILE A 51 10.95 0.00 8.75
C ILE A 51 9.83 0.96 8.37
N ILE A 52 10.12 1.93 7.50
CA ILE A 52 9.11 2.84 6.96
C ILE A 52 8.60 2.26 5.63
N GLU A 53 7.29 2.04 5.53
CA GLU A 53 6.66 1.48 4.34
C GLU A 53 5.53 2.35 3.80
N ASP A 54 5.35 2.32 2.49
CA ASP A 54 4.20 2.96 1.84
C ASP A 54 2.94 2.12 2.07
N VAL A 55 1.86 2.77 2.50
CA VAL A 55 0.56 2.13 2.66
C VAL A 55 -0.25 2.32 1.38
N ASP A 56 -0.63 1.21 0.75
CA ASP A 56 -1.54 1.18 -0.39
C ASP A 56 -2.94 0.74 0.09
N ASP A 57 -3.99 1.37 -0.46
CA ASP A 57 -5.38 1.01 -0.16
C ASP A 57 -5.67 -0.43 -0.60
N ILE A 58 -4.94 -0.95 -1.60
CA ILE A 58 -5.04 -2.35 -2.02
C ILE A 58 -4.49 -3.26 -0.92
N MET A 59 -3.35 -2.92 -0.32
CA MET A 59 -2.76 -3.74 0.74
C MET A 59 -3.72 -3.85 1.93
N VAL A 60 -4.29 -2.72 2.38
CA VAL A 60 -5.26 -2.70 3.48
C VAL A 60 -6.43 -3.67 3.22
N LYS A 61 -7.02 -3.62 2.01
CA LYS A 61 -8.14 -4.50 1.65
C LYS A 61 -7.75 -5.98 1.61
N VAL A 62 -6.54 -6.29 1.15
CA VAL A 62 -6.09 -7.69 1.09
C VAL A 62 -5.80 -8.22 2.48
N ILE A 63 -5.19 -7.42 3.36
CA ILE A 63 -4.95 -7.79 4.75
C ILE A 63 -6.28 -8.06 5.47
N ASP A 64 -7.29 -7.21 5.27
CA ASP A 64 -8.64 -7.45 5.80
C ASP A 64 -9.24 -8.75 5.28
N ARG A 65 -8.99 -9.07 4.00
CA ARG A 65 -9.48 -10.33 3.40
C ARG A 65 -8.79 -11.55 3.99
N ILE A 66 -7.46 -11.49 4.19
CA ILE A 66 -6.70 -12.56 4.83
C ILE A 66 -7.19 -12.75 6.27
N ASN A 67 -7.40 -11.67 7.03
CA ASN A 67 -7.97 -11.75 8.38
C ASN A 67 -9.33 -12.44 8.41
N GLY A 68 -10.22 -12.16 7.46
CA GLY A 68 -11.50 -12.88 7.36
C GLY A 68 -11.35 -14.39 7.11
N LEU A 69 -10.31 -14.81 6.39
CA LEU A 69 -9.97 -16.22 6.21
C LEU A 69 -9.40 -16.82 7.51
N LEU A 70 -8.47 -16.13 8.17
CA LEU A 70 -7.91 -16.55 9.46
C LEU A 70 -9.01 -16.71 10.53
N GLU A 71 -10.00 -15.81 10.54
CA GLU A 71 -11.14 -15.89 11.46
C GLU A 71 -12.01 -17.11 11.16
N THR A 72 -12.28 -17.38 9.87
CA THR A 72 -13.10 -18.53 9.46
C THR A 72 -12.41 -19.87 9.77
N TYR A 73 -11.09 -19.97 9.55
CA TYR A 73 -10.35 -21.22 9.67
C TYR A 73 -9.76 -21.46 11.07
N MET A 74 -9.35 -20.41 11.78
CA MET A 74 -8.65 -20.51 13.06
C MET A 74 -9.35 -19.75 14.19
N GLY A 75 -10.39 -18.95 13.90
CA GLY A 75 -11.08 -18.15 14.92
C GLY A 75 -10.24 -16.99 15.46
N ILE A 76 -9.19 -16.58 14.75
CA ILE A 76 -8.30 -15.49 15.15
C ILE A 76 -8.32 -14.34 14.14
N HIS A 77 -8.09 -13.13 14.64
CA HIS A 77 -7.94 -11.93 13.82
C HIS A 77 -6.58 -11.29 14.15
N ASP A 78 -5.55 -11.68 13.41
CA ASP A 78 -4.16 -11.27 13.64
C ASP A 78 -3.63 -10.50 12.41
N SER A 79 -3.64 -9.17 12.53
CA SER A 79 -3.22 -8.29 11.43
C SER A 79 -1.72 -8.38 11.13
N ASP A 80 -0.89 -8.73 12.12
CA ASP A 80 0.56 -8.87 11.91
C ASP A 80 0.83 -10.16 11.13
N LEU A 81 0.16 -11.27 11.49
CA LEU A 81 0.21 -12.51 10.72
C LEU A 81 -0.34 -12.32 9.29
N ALA A 82 -1.49 -11.67 9.13
CA ALA A 82 -2.09 -11.41 7.83
C ALA A 82 -1.18 -10.57 6.92
N GLN A 83 -0.46 -9.59 7.50
CA GLN A 83 0.54 -8.81 6.79
C GLN A 83 1.73 -9.68 6.36
N GLN A 84 2.22 -10.59 7.21
CA GLN A 84 3.31 -11.50 6.84
C GLN A 84 2.90 -12.44 5.70
N ILE A 85 1.68 -12.97 5.73
CA ILE A 85 1.12 -13.79 4.65
C ILE A 85 1.06 -12.99 3.34
N TRP A 86 0.62 -11.73 3.41
CA TRP A 86 0.64 -10.84 2.26
C TRP A 86 2.06 -10.60 1.73
N ASP A 87 3.04 -10.34 2.60
CA ASP A 87 4.43 -10.13 2.21
C ASP A 87 5.01 -11.37 1.49
N LEU A 88 4.67 -12.60 1.93
CA LEU A 88 5.10 -13.84 1.28
C LEU A 88 4.48 -14.05 -0.11
N SER A 89 3.33 -13.40 -0.37
CA SER A 89 2.70 -13.41 -1.69
C SER A 89 3.45 -12.54 -2.70
N GLU A 90 4.34 -11.66 -2.25
CA GLU A 90 5.10 -10.78 -3.12
C GLU A 90 5.94 -11.60 -4.11
N ASN A 91 5.86 -11.25 -5.39
CA ASN A 91 6.53 -11.94 -6.50
C ASN A 91 6.03 -13.37 -6.80
N LYS A 92 4.96 -13.84 -6.14
CA LYS A 92 4.32 -15.13 -6.45
C LYS A 92 3.20 -14.91 -7.46
N LYS A 93 3.19 -15.71 -8.54
CA LYS A 93 2.22 -15.57 -9.65
C LYS A 93 1.23 -16.72 -9.73
N ASN A 94 1.45 -17.79 -8.97
CA ASN A 94 0.58 -18.94 -8.93
C ASN A 94 0.41 -19.43 -7.48
N PRO A 95 -0.70 -20.10 -7.17
CA PRO A 95 -0.98 -20.58 -5.81
C PRO A 95 0.03 -21.62 -5.30
N SER A 96 0.58 -22.46 -6.18
CA SER A 96 1.55 -23.50 -5.79
C SER A 96 2.85 -22.90 -5.24
N ASP A 97 3.39 -21.89 -5.93
CA ASP A 97 4.62 -21.18 -5.52
C ASP A 97 4.40 -20.37 -4.25
N PHE A 98 3.16 -19.97 -3.98
CA PHE A 98 2.76 -19.28 -2.77
C PHE A 98 2.62 -20.25 -1.59
N ALA A 99 1.94 -21.38 -1.77
CA ALA A 99 1.85 -22.44 -0.77
C ALA A 99 3.24 -22.92 -0.35
N MET A 100 4.13 -23.18 -1.32
CA MET A 100 5.52 -23.54 -1.03
C MET A 100 6.27 -22.45 -0.25
N ALA A 101 6.00 -21.17 -0.52
CA ALA A 101 6.60 -20.06 0.23
C ALA A 101 6.12 -19.98 1.67
N ILE A 102 4.84 -20.31 1.90
CA ILE A 102 4.27 -20.40 3.24
C ILE A 102 4.93 -21.55 4.00
N ASP A 103 5.01 -22.73 3.40
CA ASP A 103 5.57 -23.94 4.02
C ASP A 103 7.05 -23.79 4.38
N GLU A 104 7.84 -23.11 3.53
CA GLU A 104 9.26 -22.83 3.78
C GLU A 104 9.48 -21.73 4.83
N SER A 105 8.45 -20.95 5.15
CA SER A 105 8.53 -19.84 6.11
C SER A 105 8.21 -20.26 7.54
N GLU A 106 8.40 -19.35 8.50
CA GLU A 106 7.98 -19.55 9.89
C GLU A 106 6.46 -19.79 10.02
N ILE A 107 5.68 -19.31 9.04
CA ILE A 107 4.24 -19.49 8.96
C ILE A 107 3.86 -20.94 8.61
N GLY A 108 4.76 -21.74 8.03
CA GLY A 108 4.53 -23.16 7.75
C GLY A 108 4.16 -23.96 9.00
N THR A 109 4.56 -23.48 10.19
CA THR A 109 4.17 -24.05 11.49
C THR A 109 2.65 -24.10 11.72
N PHE A 110 1.89 -23.19 11.09
CA PHE A 110 0.43 -23.18 11.17
C PHE A 110 -0.22 -24.32 10.38
N ASN A 111 0.52 -24.95 9.47
CA ASN A 111 0.11 -26.13 8.71
C ASN A 111 -1.26 -25.93 8.02
N PHE A 112 -1.37 -24.84 7.27
CA PHE A 112 -2.56 -24.49 6.49
C PHE A 112 -2.96 -25.62 5.52
N THR A 113 -4.25 -25.76 5.28
CA THR A 113 -4.78 -26.71 4.31
C THR A 113 -4.73 -26.12 2.90
N ASP A 114 -4.77 -26.95 1.86
CA ASP A 114 -4.85 -26.48 0.47
C ASP A 114 -6.12 -25.68 0.15
N GLU A 115 -7.14 -25.74 1.03
CA GLU A 115 -8.41 -25.00 0.90
C GLU A 115 -8.34 -23.57 1.48
N PHE A 116 -7.36 -23.32 2.35
CA PHE A 116 -7.08 -22.00 2.92
C PHE A 116 -6.47 -21.07 1.86
#